data_AF-A0A535SLF4-F1
#
_entry.id   AF-A0A535SLF4-F1
#
_cell.length_a   1.000
_cell.length_b   1.000
_cell.length_c   1.000
_cell.angle_alpha   90.00
_cell.angle_beta   90.00
_cell.angle_gamma   90.00
#
_symmetry.space_group_name_H-M   'P 1'
#
loop_
_entity.id
_entity.type
_entity.pdbx_description
1 polymer ?
#
loop_
_entity_poly.entity_id
_entity_poly.type
_entity_poly.pdbx_seq_one_letter_code
_entity_poly.pdbx_strand_id
1 'polypeptide(L)'
;MRSLGYERLASLVAHHSEARFEARLRGLEDALNAFPRECSAVADALTYCDQTIGPTGNTVSLQERVVEVFTRYGEADIVSQALRQSQPYLSLAVERTLTRLHAYGLEATIN
;
A
#
# COMPACT_ATOMS: atom_id res chain seq x y z
N MET A 1 8.47 -14.08 -9.58
CA MET A 1 7.00 -14.14 -9.77
C MET A 1 6.63 -14.28 -11.24
N ARG A 2 6.93 -13.31 -12.11
CA ARG A 2 6.64 -13.40 -13.56
C ARG A 2 7.32 -14.57 -14.26
N SER A 3 8.60 -14.81 -13.94
CA SER A 3 9.36 -15.99 -14.43
C SER A 3 8.78 -17.34 -13.99
N LEU A 4 7.87 -17.34 -13.01
CA LEU A 4 7.17 -18.52 -12.51
C LEU A 4 5.71 -18.58 -13.03
N GLY A 5 5.32 -17.69 -13.95
CA GLY A 5 3.97 -17.62 -14.52
C GLY A 5 2.95 -16.81 -13.71
N TYR A 6 3.34 -16.21 -12.58
CA TYR A 6 2.43 -15.44 -11.71
C TYR A 6 2.33 -13.96 -12.09
N GLU A 7 1.83 -13.69 -13.30
CA GLU A 7 1.79 -12.31 -13.85
C GLU A 7 0.89 -11.38 -13.02
N ARG A 8 -0.35 -11.80 -12.74
CA ARG A 8 -1.30 -11.02 -11.93
C ARG A 8 -0.78 -10.70 -10.53
N LEU A 9 -0.16 -11.69 -9.87
CA LEU A 9 0.40 -11.49 -8.53
C LEU A 9 1.56 -10.48 -8.56
N ALA A 10 2.44 -10.58 -9.57
CA ALA A 10 3.52 -9.61 -9.73
C ALA A 10 2.97 -8.19 -9.92
N SER A 11 1.90 -8.02 -10.70
CA SER A 11 1.23 -6.73 -10.84
C SER A 11 0.60 -6.22 -9.54
N LEU A 12 -0.11 -7.08 -8.81
CA LEU A 12 -0.70 -6.70 -7.53
C LEU A 12 0.39 -6.22 -6.54
N VAL A 13 1.49 -6.97 -6.42
CA VAL A 13 2.62 -6.60 -5.55
C VAL A 13 3.32 -5.33 -6.04
N ALA A 14 3.45 -5.12 -7.36
CA ALA A 14 4.08 -3.90 -7.88
C ALA A 14 3.32 -2.62 -7.47
N HIS A 15 2.00 -2.71 -7.24
CA HIS A 15 1.15 -1.54 -6.96
C HIS A 15 0.66 -1.43 -5.50
N HIS A 16 0.86 -2.44 -4.65
CA HIS A 16 0.21 -2.57 -3.34
C HIS A 16 0.41 -1.39 -2.36
N SER A 17 1.57 -0.73 -2.35
CA SER A 17 1.88 0.40 -1.45
C SER A 17 1.60 1.78 -2.08
N GLU A 18 0.81 1.81 -3.15
CA GLU A 18 0.68 2.98 -4.02
C GLU A 18 2.01 3.44 -4.64
N ALA A 19 2.82 2.46 -5.04
CA ALA A 19 4.16 2.61 -5.60
C ALA A 19 4.26 3.60 -6.78
N ARG A 20 3.17 3.94 -7.46
CA ARG A 20 3.14 4.95 -8.53
C ARG A 20 3.70 6.32 -8.12
N PHE A 21 3.54 6.70 -6.85
CA PHE A 21 4.06 7.98 -6.35
C PHE A 21 5.57 7.95 -6.19
N GLU A 22 6.10 6.89 -5.58
CA GLU A 22 7.54 6.70 -5.43
C GLU A 22 8.23 6.44 -6.77
N ALA A 23 7.60 5.64 -7.65
CA ALA A 23 8.10 5.36 -8.98
C ALA A 23 8.29 6.65 -9.79
N ARG A 24 7.35 7.60 -9.70
CA ARG A 24 7.51 8.92 -10.31
C ARG A 24 8.71 9.68 -9.75
N LEU A 25 8.83 9.76 -8.43
CA LEU A 25 9.94 10.47 -7.79
C LEU A 25 11.30 9.85 -8.11
N ARG A 26 11.35 8.55 -8.40
CA ARG A 26 12.57 7.82 -8.77
C ARG A 26 12.81 7.71 -10.28
N GLY A 27 11.91 8.20 -11.13
CA GLY A 27 12.00 8.02 -12.59
C GLY A 27 11.80 6.57 -13.07
N LEU A 28 11.02 5.79 -12.33
CA LEU A 28 10.73 4.37 -12.59
C LEU A 28 9.30 4.13 -13.11
N GLU A 29 8.62 5.17 -13.61
CA GLU A 29 7.24 5.04 -14.13
C GLU A 29 7.14 4.02 -15.27
N ASP A 30 8.11 4.01 -16.20
CA ASP A 30 8.13 3.05 -17.31
C ASP A 30 8.30 1.60 -16.82
N ALA A 31 9.13 1.39 -15.79
CA ALA A 31 9.31 0.08 -15.18
C ALA A 31 8.01 -0.38 -14.49
N LEU A 32 7.30 0.53 -13.82
CA LEU A 32 6.01 0.23 -13.19
C LEU A 32 4.90 -0.02 -14.23
N ASN A 33 4.92 0.67 -15.36
CA ASN A 33 3.96 0.51 -16.46
C ASN A 33 4.00 -0.89 -17.10
N ALA A 34 5.10 -1.64 -16.93
CA ALA A 34 5.17 -3.04 -17.32
C ALA A 34 4.25 -3.96 -16.50
N PHE A 35 3.66 -3.45 -15.41
CA PHE A 35 2.74 -4.15 -14.52
C PHE A 35 1.34 -3.53 -14.62
N PRO A 36 0.36 -4.18 -15.28
CA PRO A 36 -1.00 -3.65 -15.35
C PRO A 36 -1.62 -3.43 -13.97
N ARG A 37 -2.13 -2.22 -13.71
CA ARG A 37 -2.77 -1.90 -12.44
C ARG A 37 -4.17 -2.51 -12.36
N GLU A 38 -4.46 -3.19 -11.26
CA GLU A 38 -5.76 -3.76 -10.96
C GLU A 38 -6.50 -2.89 -9.93
N CYS A 39 -7.76 -2.55 -10.20
CA CYS A 39 -8.66 -1.90 -9.23
C CYS A 39 -9.68 -2.94 -8.74
N SER A 40 -9.36 -3.64 -7.66
CA SER A 40 -10.20 -4.73 -7.12
C SER A 40 -10.15 -4.81 -5.60
N ALA A 41 -11.04 -5.63 -5.03
CA ALA A 41 -11.02 -5.93 -3.59
C ALA A 41 -9.71 -6.61 -3.14
N VAL A 42 -9.04 -7.37 -4.02
CA VAL A 42 -7.75 -8.01 -3.71
C VAL A 42 -6.63 -6.97 -3.67
N ALA A 43 -6.64 -6.00 -4.59
CA ALA A 43 -5.69 -4.89 -4.56
C ALA A 43 -5.85 -4.05 -3.29
N ASP A 44 -7.10 -3.70 -2.95
CA ASP A 44 -7.41 -2.97 -1.70
C ASP A 44 -6.93 -3.75 -0.46
N ALA A 45 -7.19 -5.06 -0.41
CA ALA A 45 -6.79 -5.91 0.72
C ALA A 45 -5.26 -6.03 0.85
N LEU A 46 -4.52 -6.08 -0.26
CA LEU A 46 -3.05 -6.09 -0.21
C LEU A 46 -2.50 -4.76 0.30
N THR A 47 -3.03 -3.62 -0.16
CA THR A 47 -2.69 -2.31 0.39
C THR A 47 -3.01 -2.24 1.88
N TYR A 48 -4.20 -2.70 2.28
CA TYR A 48 -4.59 -2.76 3.68
C TYR A 48 -3.60 -3.56 4.53
N CYS A 49 -3.24 -4.77 4.11
CA CYS A 49 -2.30 -5.62 4.84
C CYS A 49 -0.89 -5.00 4.94
N ASP A 50 -0.41 -4.34 3.89
CA ASP A 50 0.90 -3.67 3.90
C ASP A 50 0.91 -2.44 4.83
N GLN A 51 -0.17 -1.67 4.83
CA GLN A 51 -0.24 -0.41 5.57
C GLN A 51 -0.62 -0.58 7.05
N THR A 52 -1.18 -1.72 7.44
CA THR A 52 -1.65 -1.97 8.81
C THR A 52 -0.79 -2.94 9.59
N ILE A 53 0.31 -3.44 9.01
CA ILE A 53 1.25 -4.33 9.70
C ILE A 53 2.62 -3.66 9.81
N GLY A 54 3.05 -3.43 11.04
CA GLY A 54 4.36 -2.88 11.37
C GLY A 54 5.52 -3.84 11.01
N PRO A 55 6.77 -3.33 11.00
CA PRO A 55 7.94 -4.13 10.64
C PRO A 55 8.22 -5.32 11.58
N THR A 56 7.65 -5.33 12.78
CA THR A 56 7.74 -6.45 13.75
C THR A 56 6.53 -7.37 13.69
N GLY A 57 5.59 -7.15 12.76
CA GLY A 57 4.39 -7.95 12.59
C GLY A 57 3.20 -7.55 13.48
N ASN A 58 3.32 -6.48 14.27
CA ASN A 58 2.22 -5.95 15.06
C ASN A 58 1.24 -5.17 14.18
N THR A 59 -0.05 -5.20 14.52
CA THR A 59 -1.03 -4.30 13.89
C THR A 59 -0.73 -2.86 14.27
N VAL A 60 -0.83 -1.97 13.29
CA VAL A 60 -0.72 -0.52 13.43
C VAL A 60 -1.83 0.15 12.61
N SER A 61 -2.23 1.34 13.02
CA SER A 61 -3.05 2.20 12.18
C SER A 61 -2.23 2.81 11.04
N LEU A 62 -2.91 3.20 9.95
CA LEU A 62 -2.27 3.95 8.86
C LEU A 62 -1.63 5.24 9.38
N GLN A 63 -2.23 5.88 10.40
CA GLN A 63 -1.69 7.11 10.97
C GLN A 63 -0.38 6.87 11.72
N GLU A 64 -0.32 5.82 12.54
CA GLU A 64 0.93 5.40 13.21
C GLU A 64 2.01 5.03 12.19
N ARG A 65 1.63 4.33 11.12
CA ARG A 65 2.54 3.99 10.02
C ARG A 65 3.13 5.24 9.37
N VAL A 66 2.30 6.25 9.12
CA VAL A 66 2.74 7.54 8.56
C VAL A 66 3.73 8.24 9.50
N VAL A 67 3.43 8.31 10.79
CA VAL A 67 4.32 8.92 11.79
C VAL A 67 5.65 8.17 11.88
N GLU A 68 5.64 6.84 11.86
CA GLU A 68 6.85 6.02 11.89
C GLU A 68 7.73 6.25 10.67
N VAL A 69 7.15 6.27 9.47
CA VAL A 69 7.91 6.52 8.22
C VAL A 69 8.55 7.91 8.25
N PHE A 70 7.81 8.95 8.63
CA PHE A 70 8.37 10.30 8.73
C PHE A 70 9.48 10.40 9.78
N THR A 71 9.33 9.70 10.91
CA THR A 71 10.36 9.65 11.97
C THR A 71 11.62 8.94 11.49
N ARG A 72 11.46 7.85 10.72
CA ARG A 72 12.56 7.00 10.26
C ARG A 72 13.37 7.63 9.12
N TYR A 73 12.72 8.25 8.15
CA TYR A 73 13.37 8.74 6.93
C TYR A 73 13.53 10.28 6.92
N GLY A 74 12.74 11.02 7.69
CA GLY A 74 12.71 12.48 7.67
C GLY A 74 11.90 13.03 6.48
N GLU A 75 11.46 14.29 6.57
CA GLU A 75 10.49 14.86 5.61
C GLU A 75 11.02 14.99 4.18
N ALA A 76 12.32 15.20 4.01
CA ALA A 76 12.94 15.40 2.70
C ALA A 76 13.23 14.10 1.95
N ASP A 77 13.12 12.93 2.59
CA ASP A 77 13.37 11.65 1.94
C ASP A 77 12.27 11.32 0.92
N ILE A 78 12.65 10.67 -0.18
CA ILE A 78 11.75 10.26 -1.26
C ILE A 78 10.61 9.39 -0.73
N VAL A 79 10.87 8.49 0.24
CA VAL A 79 9.85 7.62 0.83
C VAL A 79 8.79 8.46 1.55
N SER A 80 9.22 9.44 2.36
CA SER A 80 8.34 10.38 3.06
C SER A 80 7.53 11.25 2.09
N GLN A 81 8.15 11.74 1.02
CA GLN A 81 7.47 12.52 -0.01
C GLN A 81 6.44 11.70 -0.78
N ALA A 82 6.77 10.46 -1.14
CA ALA A 82 5.85 9.53 -1.80
C ALA A 82 4.66 9.22 -0.90
N LEU A 83 4.91 8.91 0.38
CA LEU A 83 3.87 8.62 1.36
C LEU A 83 2.92 9.81 1.56
N ARG A 84 3.46 11.03 1.63
CA ARG A 84 2.65 12.25 1.73
C ARG A 84 1.66 12.38 0.57
N GLN A 85 2.08 12.02 -0.65
CA GLN A 85 1.24 12.10 -1.83
C GLN A 85 0.26 10.92 -1.94
N SER A 86 0.64 9.74 -1.45
CA SER A 86 -0.14 8.52 -1.54
C SER A 86 -1.18 8.36 -0.44
N GLN A 87 -1.00 9.01 0.71
CA GLN A 87 -1.83 8.84 1.91
C GLN A 87 -3.34 8.86 1.63
N PRO A 88 -3.92 9.80 0.85
CA PRO A 88 -5.36 9.78 0.57
C PRO A 88 -5.84 8.50 -0.13
N TYR A 89 -5.00 7.91 -0.99
CA TYR A 89 -5.34 6.69 -1.73
C TYR A 89 -5.18 5.44 -0.87
N LEU A 90 -4.17 5.43 -0.01
CA LEU A 90 -3.99 4.39 1.01
C LEU A 90 -5.18 4.36 1.97
N SER A 91 -5.61 5.53 2.46
CA SER A 91 -6.80 5.65 3.32
C SER A 91 -8.05 5.06 2.64
N LEU A 92 -8.29 5.40 1.36
CA LEU A 92 -9.44 4.85 0.63
C LEU A 92 -9.38 3.33 0.47
N ALA A 93 -8.20 2.76 0.22
CA ALA A 93 -8.03 1.30 0.13
C ALA A 93 -8.31 0.61 1.48
N VAL A 94 -7.83 1.21 2.57
CA VAL A 94 -8.10 0.75 3.94
C VAL A 94 -9.59 0.81 4.24
N GLU A 95 -10.25 1.95 4.00
CA GLU A 95 -11.69 2.14 4.24
C GLU A 95 -12.54 1.15 3.43
N ARG A 96 -12.24 0.96 2.15
CA ARG A 96 -12.95 -0.01 1.30
C ARG A 96 -12.75 -1.44 1.81
N THR A 97 -11.58 -1.79 2.33
CA THR A 97 -11.32 -3.11 2.91
C THR A 97 -12.11 -3.32 4.19
N LEU A 98 -12.05 -2.35 5.12
CA LEU A 98 -12.80 -2.39 6.37
C LEU A 98 -14.31 -2.48 6.15
N THR A 99 -14.84 -1.71 5.19
CA THR A 99 -16.25 -1.76 4.81
C THR A 99 -16.68 -3.16 4.37
N ARG A 100 -15.85 -3.84 3.57
CA ARG A 100 -16.11 -5.22 3.13
C ARG A 100 -16.03 -6.21 4.28
N LEU A 101 -15.03 -6.10 5.16
CA LEU A 101 -14.91 -6.97 6.34
C LEU A 101 -16.13 -6.84 7.25
N HIS A 102 -16.55 -5.61 7.54
CA HIS A 102 -17.74 -5.34 8.34
C HIS A 102 -19.01 -5.93 7.71
N ALA A 103 -19.16 -5.86 6.38
CA ALA A 103 -20.29 -6.45 5.67
C ALA A 103 -20.35 -8.00 5.81
N TYR A 104 -19.25 -8.65 6.15
CA TYR A 104 -19.19 -10.09 6.44
C TYR A 104 -19.12 -10.43 7.95
N GLY A 105 -19.33 -9.44 8.83
CA GLY A 105 -19.28 -9.63 10.27
C GLY A 105 -17.87 -9.87 10.83
N LEU A 106 -16.83 -9.50 10.08
CA LEU A 106 -15.45 -9.54 10.53
C LEU A 106 -15.05 -8.16 11.07
N GLU A 107 -14.71 -8.09 12.36
CA GLU A 107 -14.09 -6.90 12.94
C GLU A 107 -12.59 -6.95 12.69
N ALA A 108 -12.07 -5.95 11.98
CA ALA A 108 -10.65 -5.69 11.92
C ALA A 108 -10.26 -4.83 13.12
N THR A 109 -9.57 -5.41 14.10
CA THR A 109 -8.99 -4.66 15.20
C THR A 109 -7.77 -3.90 14.69
N ILE A 110 -7.98 -2.67 14.21
CA ILE A 110 -6.90 -1.69 14.08
C ILE A 110 -6.94 -0.89 15.38
N ASN A 111 -5.90 -1.00 16.20
CA ASN A 111 -5.75 -0.17 17.41
C ASN A 111 -5.57 1.30 17.06
#